data_AF-F5RJ83-F1
#
_entry.id   AF-F5RJ83-F1
#
_cell.length_a   1.000
_cell.length_b   1.000
_cell.length_c   1.000
_cell.angle_alpha   90.00
_cell.angle_beta   90.00
_cell.angle_gamma   90.00
#
_symmetry.space_group_name_H-M   'P 1'
#
loop_
_entity.id
_entity.type
_entity.pdbx_description
1 polymer ?
#
loop_
_entity_poly.entity_id
_entity_poly.type
_entity_poly.pdbx_seq_one_letter_code
_entity_poly.pdbx_strand_id
1 'polypeptide(L)'
;MTASGGRGARSDTADIMARDALSVYENNHKGAIIMKTRFLSLLCTALFAAGILLGAATASAHGMTYWEATLVLDDTATGGQNQLEPRKATLADARRAIVRAGLADDYQKKDFSGDGMRFITFDFNYAEHFIFRAVTGAKDTRDAGNLTITSYDIMGKSVRTLSGLCVGKSYEDIEEMYGEPSFSETNEDGTTACTYAFDDKAATLTFDIDDAGIIQAIKFRTEI
;
A
#
# COMPACT_ATOMS: atom_id res chain seq x y z
N MET A 1 7.00 -83.46 24.51
CA MET A 1 6.22 -82.27 24.94
C MET A 1 7.09 -81.05 24.64
N THR A 2 6.94 -80.40 23.47
CA THR A 2 6.04 -79.24 23.21
C THR A 2 6.40 -78.02 24.08
N ALA A 3 6.56 -76.78 23.62
CA ALA A 3 6.52 -76.13 22.31
C ALA A 3 7.09 -74.69 22.47
N SER A 4 7.60 -74.12 21.38
CA SER A 4 7.49 -72.71 20.90
C SER A 4 7.34 -71.53 21.87
N GLY A 5 8.09 -70.44 21.60
CA GLY A 5 7.69 -69.10 22.03
C GLY A 5 8.74 -68.01 21.76
N GLY A 6 8.79 -67.49 20.54
CA GLY A 6 9.67 -66.40 20.14
C GLY A 6 9.35 -65.05 20.80
N ARG A 7 10.35 -64.17 20.85
CA ARG A 7 10.14 -62.74 21.14
C ARG A 7 11.29 -61.87 20.61
N GLY A 8 11.62 -62.01 19.33
CA GLY A 8 12.35 -61.00 18.57
C GLY A 8 11.35 -60.18 17.77
N ALA A 9 10.85 -59.07 18.33
CA ALA A 9 10.04 -58.05 17.63
C ALA A 9 9.60 -56.89 18.56
N ARG A 10 10.46 -56.37 19.45
CA ARG A 10 10.09 -55.23 20.32
C ARG A 10 11.11 -54.09 20.43
N SER A 11 12.33 -54.27 19.93
CA SER A 11 13.33 -53.19 19.91
C SER A 11 13.19 -52.30 18.67
N ASP A 12 12.88 -52.89 17.52
CA ASP A 12 12.88 -52.14 16.26
C ASP A 12 11.64 -51.26 16.09
N THR A 13 10.49 -51.65 16.65
CA THR A 13 9.24 -50.90 16.48
C THR A 13 9.23 -49.57 17.24
N ALA A 14 9.88 -49.51 18.41
CA ALA A 14 9.99 -48.26 19.18
C ALA A 14 10.98 -47.27 18.53
N ASP A 15 12.05 -47.79 17.92
CA ASP A 15 13.06 -47.00 17.22
C ASP A 15 12.55 -46.50 15.85
N ILE A 16 11.71 -47.29 15.18
CA ILE A 16 10.97 -46.88 13.97
C ILE A 16 9.92 -45.81 14.31
N MET A 17 9.15 -45.98 15.39
CA MET A 17 8.14 -44.99 15.82
C MET A 17 8.78 -43.66 16.26
N ALA A 18 9.96 -43.69 16.91
CA ALA A 18 10.68 -42.49 17.29
C ALA A 18 11.30 -41.77 16.07
N ARG A 19 11.82 -42.52 15.09
CA ARG A 19 12.30 -41.98 13.81
C ARG A 19 11.18 -41.40 12.97
N ASP A 20 10.01 -42.04 12.93
CA ASP A 20 8.85 -41.53 12.21
C ASP A 20 8.27 -40.28 12.88
N ALA A 21 8.26 -40.21 14.22
CA ALA A 21 7.84 -38.99 14.94
C ALA A 21 8.81 -37.81 14.73
N LEU A 22 10.13 -38.05 14.70
CA LEU A 22 11.14 -37.03 14.37
C LEU A 22 11.08 -36.63 12.89
N SER A 23 10.79 -37.58 11.99
CA SER A 23 10.57 -37.30 10.57
C SER A 23 9.33 -36.43 10.34
N VAL A 24 8.23 -36.69 11.04
CA VAL A 24 7.00 -35.87 10.94
C VAL A 24 7.21 -34.50 11.58
N TYR A 25 7.95 -34.40 12.68
CA TYR A 25 8.26 -33.11 13.31
C TYR A 25 9.23 -32.26 12.46
N GLU A 26 10.25 -32.86 11.84
CA GLU A 26 11.12 -32.16 10.88
C GLU A 26 10.40 -31.82 9.56
N ASN A 27 9.51 -32.70 9.06
CA ASN A 27 8.79 -32.45 7.81
C ASN A 27 7.68 -31.40 7.96
N ASN A 28 7.07 -31.27 9.15
CA ASN A 28 6.08 -30.23 9.43
C ASN A 28 6.70 -28.83 9.61
N HIS A 29 8.02 -28.74 9.85
CA HIS A 29 8.75 -27.45 9.87
C HIS A 29 9.50 -27.15 8.57
N LYS A 30 9.73 -28.15 7.70
CA LYS A 30 10.30 -27.97 6.36
C LYS A 30 9.25 -27.58 5.30
N GLY A 31 7.95 -27.74 5.59
CA GLY A 31 6.84 -27.37 4.69
C GLY A 31 6.31 -25.93 4.81
N ALA A 32 6.83 -25.12 5.74
CA ALA A 32 6.34 -23.75 6.01
C ALA A 32 7.31 -22.64 5.58
N ILE A 33 8.42 -22.98 4.92
CA ILE A 33 9.42 -22.01 4.45
C ILE A 33 9.78 -22.38 3.02
N ILE A 34 8.99 -21.90 2.07
CA ILE A 34 9.31 -21.38 0.73
C ILE A 34 7.95 -21.04 0.11
N MET A 35 7.23 -20.11 0.75
CA MET A 35 6.28 -19.28 0.01
C MET A 35 7.14 -18.24 -0.69
N LYS A 36 7.22 -18.37 -2.01
CA LYS A 36 7.99 -17.54 -2.90
C LYS A 36 7.40 -16.13 -2.85
N THR A 37 7.88 -15.31 -1.92
CA THR A 37 7.57 -13.88 -1.85
C THR A 37 8.08 -13.24 -3.14
N ARG A 38 7.22 -13.16 -4.15
CA ARG A 38 7.41 -12.30 -5.31
C ARG A 38 6.93 -10.90 -4.92
N PHE A 39 7.71 -10.28 -4.06
CA PHE A 39 7.73 -8.84 -3.87
C PHE A 39 9.19 -8.41 -4.11
N LEU A 40 9.37 -7.35 -4.88
CA LEU A 40 10.63 -6.79 -5.42
C LEU A 40 11.19 -7.46 -6.70
N SER A 41 10.72 -6.97 -7.84
CA SER A 41 11.62 -6.56 -8.94
C SER A 41 11.10 -5.21 -9.42
N LEU A 42 11.67 -4.11 -8.93
CA LEU A 42 12.69 -3.34 -9.63
C LEU A 42 12.16 -2.70 -10.92
N LEU A 43 12.00 -1.38 -10.84
CA LEU A 43 12.12 -0.44 -11.95
C LEU A 43 13.15 -0.95 -12.97
N CYS A 44 12.72 -1.19 -14.19
CA CYS A 44 13.60 -1.16 -15.36
C CYS A 44 12.94 -0.32 -16.45
N THR A 45 13.71 0.68 -16.85
CA THR A 45 13.48 1.68 -17.87
C THR A 45 13.26 1.10 -19.27
N ALA A 46 12.43 1.82 -20.03
CA ALA A 46 12.33 1.93 -21.50
C ALA A 46 11.53 0.87 -22.28
N LEU A 47 10.36 1.29 -22.77
CA LEU A 47 10.05 1.19 -24.21
C LEU A 47 9.10 2.32 -24.67
N PHE A 48 9.63 3.25 -25.45
CA PHE A 48 8.88 4.10 -26.37
C PHE A 48 8.30 3.23 -27.49
N ALA A 49 6.97 3.19 -27.66
CA ALA A 49 6.29 3.12 -28.97
C ALA A 49 4.75 3.06 -28.86
N ALA A 50 4.12 4.14 -29.34
CA ALA A 50 2.84 4.24 -30.05
C ALA A 50 1.52 3.68 -29.45
N GLY A 51 0.59 4.61 -29.22
CA GLY A 51 -0.85 4.37 -29.20
C GLY A 51 -1.63 5.69 -29.11
N ILE A 52 -1.96 6.31 -30.25
CA ILE A 52 -2.84 7.48 -30.34
C ILE A 52 -4.29 7.00 -30.19
N LEU A 53 -5.05 7.62 -29.29
CA LEU A 53 -6.51 7.74 -29.45
C LEU A 53 -6.88 9.21 -29.27
N LEU A 54 -7.39 9.79 -30.36
CA LEU A 54 -7.98 11.12 -30.43
C LEU A 54 -9.34 11.08 -29.70
N GLY A 55 -9.35 11.44 -28.42
CA GLY A 55 -10.53 11.95 -27.74
C GLY A 55 -10.65 13.44 -28.03
N ALA A 56 -11.80 13.88 -28.53
CA ALA A 56 -12.09 15.31 -28.69
C ALA A 56 -12.23 15.95 -27.31
N ALA A 57 -11.11 16.40 -26.74
CA ALA A 57 -11.09 17.03 -25.43
C ALA A 57 -11.74 18.41 -25.48
N THR A 58 -12.90 18.56 -24.86
CA THR A 58 -13.23 19.82 -24.20
C THR A 58 -12.23 19.99 -23.07
N ALA A 59 -11.14 20.72 -23.33
CA ALA A 59 -10.14 21.02 -22.33
C ALA A 59 -10.81 21.72 -21.14
N SER A 60 -10.85 21.06 -19.98
CA SER A 60 -11.01 21.77 -18.71
C SER A 60 -9.88 22.80 -18.61
N ALA A 61 -10.22 24.02 -18.21
CA ALA A 61 -9.28 25.13 -18.17
C ALA A 61 -8.26 25.03 -17.02
N HIS A 62 -8.36 24.03 -16.13
CA HIS A 62 -7.53 23.94 -14.93
C HIS A 62 -6.93 22.54 -14.78
N GLY A 63 -5.63 22.40 -15.05
CA GLY A 63 -4.90 21.18 -14.69
C GLY A 63 -4.88 20.96 -13.18
N MET A 64 -4.87 19.70 -12.76
CA MET A 64 -4.76 19.34 -11.34
C MET A 64 -3.52 19.96 -10.71
N THR A 65 -3.71 20.60 -9.56
CA THR A 65 -2.60 21.20 -8.80
C THR A 65 -2.08 20.24 -7.74
N TYR A 66 -0.81 20.37 -7.38
CA TYR A 66 -0.19 19.58 -6.30
C TYR A 66 -0.98 19.61 -4.99
N TRP A 67 -1.69 20.71 -4.71
CA TRP A 67 -2.51 20.83 -3.49
C TRP A 67 -3.57 19.75 -3.37
N GLU A 68 -4.04 19.20 -4.49
CA GLU A 68 -5.03 18.12 -4.51
C GLU A 68 -4.52 16.84 -3.83
N ALA A 69 -3.19 16.65 -3.74
CA ALA A 69 -2.59 15.55 -2.99
C ALA A 69 -2.75 15.69 -1.47
N THR A 70 -3.27 16.81 -0.96
CA THR A 70 -3.57 17.00 0.46
C THR A 70 -4.82 16.22 0.85
N LEU A 71 -4.68 15.35 1.84
CA LEU A 71 -5.79 14.56 2.35
C LEU A 71 -6.52 15.30 3.47
N VAL A 72 -7.84 15.21 3.48
CA VAL A 72 -8.75 15.78 4.46
C VAL A 72 -9.53 14.67 5.13
N LEU A 73 -9.53 14.70 6.46
CA LEU A 73 -10.30 13.79 7.31
C LEU A 73 -11.12 14.59 8.30
N ASP A 74 -12.37 14.18 8.53
CA ASP A 74 -13.20 14.80 9.55
C ASP A 74 -12.74 14.37 10.95
N ASP A 75 -12.62 15.33 11.84
CA ASP A 75 -12.25 15.13 13.24
C ASP A 75 -13.53 14.88 14.04
N THR A 76 -13.94 13.62 14.19
CA THR A 76 -15.21 13.28 14.86
C THR A 76 -15.21 13.67 16.34
N ALA A 77 -14.04 13.81 16.96
CA ALA A 77 -13.90 14.20 18.36
C ALA A 77 -14.13 15.71 18.59
N THR A 78 -13.78 16.56 17.63
CA THR A 78 -13.86 18.03 17.77
C THR A 78 -14.83 18.70 16.81
N GLY A 79 -15.38 17.96 15.84
CA GLY A 79 -16.22 18.51 14.75
C GLY A 79 -15.43 19.32 13.71
N GLY A 80 -14.10 19.26 13.74
CA GLY A 80 -13.21 19.95 12.81
C GLY A 80 -12.76 19.08 11.64
N GLN A 81 -11.70 19.51 10.96
CA GLN A 81 -11.04 18.77 9.88
C GLN A 81 -9.53 18.72 10.11
N ASN A 82 -8.92 17.58 9.82
CA ASN A 82 -7.48 17.40 9.75
C ASN A 82 -7.04 17.42 8.29
N GLN A 83 -6.01 18.21 7.98
CA GLN A 83 -5.38 18.23 6.67
C GLN A 83 -3.98 17.62 6.74
N LEU A 84 -3.70 16.66 5.86
CA LEU A 84 -2.44 15.95 5.76
C LEU A 84 -1.76 16.33 4.44
N GLU A 85 -1.12 17.49 4.45
CA GLU A 85 -0.33 18.00 3.31
C GLU A 85 0.96 17.17 3.17
N PRO A 86 1.23 16.54 2.01
CA PRO A 86 2.46 15.78 1.82
C PRO A 86 3.72 16.65 2.01
N ARG A 87 4.80 16.05 2.52
CA ARG A 87 6.05 16.70 2.92
C ARG A 87 5.97 17.71 4.08
N LYS A 88 4.78 17.98 4.62
CA LYS A 88 4.59 18.85 5.79
C LYS A 88 3.97 18.12 6.97
N ALA A 89 2.87 17.39 6.73
CA ALA A 89 2.27 16.53 7.74
C ALA A 89 3.18 15.33 8.03
N THR A 90 3.24 14.95 9.30
CA THR A 90 4.05 13.83 9.78
C THR A 90 3.27 12.52 9.85
N LEU A 91 3.97 11.40 9.97
CA LEU A 91 3.33 10.10 10.22
C LEU A 91 2.54 10.10 11.54
N ALA A 92 2.98 10.83 12.56
CA ALA A 92 2.23 11.03 13.79
C ALA A 92 0.94 11.84 13.57
N ASP A 93 0.95 12.83 12.68
CA ASP A 93 -0.25 13.58 12.30
C ASP A 93 -1.26 12.68 11.60
N ALA A 94 -0.82 11.85 10.65
CA ALA A 94 -1.68 10.88 9.98
C ALA A 94 -2.32 9.90 10.98
N ARG A 95 -1.50 9.30 11.86
CA ARG A 95 -2.01 8.43 12.93
C ARG A 95 -3.06 9.13 13.79
N ARG A 96 -2.77 10.36 14.22
CA ARG A 96 -3.70 11.14 15.05
C ARG A 96 -5.02 11.42 14.32
N ALA A 97 -4.97 11.78 13.04
CA ALA A 97 -6.16 12.03 12.23
C ALA A 97 -7.02 10.77 12.09
N ILE A 98 -6.41 9.61 11.81
CA ILE A 98 -7.11 8.32 11.68
C ILE A 98 -7.80 7.91 13.00
N VAL A 99 -7.09 8.03 14.13
CA VAL A 99 -7.65 7.72 15.47
C VAL A 99 -8.81 8.65 15.80
N ARG A 100 -8.66 9.96 15.54
CA ARG A 100 -9.73 10.95 15.81
C ARG A 100 -10.93 10.83 14.87
N ALA A 101 -10.75 10.22 13.72
CA ALA A 101 -11.85 9.85 12.83
C ALA A 101 -12.55 8.56 13.26
N GLY A 102 -12.05 7.84 14.28
CA GLY A 102 -12.60 6.57 14.75
C GLY A 102 -12.38 5.41 13.78
N LEU A 103 -11.37 5.51 12.89
CA LEU A 103 -11.16 4.54 11.81
C LEU A 103 -10.21 3.39 12.22
N ALA A 104 -9.32 3.64 13.17
CA ALA A 104 -8.45 2.63 13.76
C ALA A 104 -7.87 3.13 15.09
N ASP A 105 -7.73 2.22 16.06
CA ASP A 105 -7.05 2.50 17.33
C ASP A 105 -5.55 2.21 17.28
N ASP A 106 -5.12 1.37 16.35
CA ASP A 106 -3.73 0.92 16.18
C ASP A 106 -3.32 0.82 14.70
N TYR A 107 -2.06 0.48 14.44
CA TYR A 107 -1.48 0.35 13.10
C TYR A 107 -0.29 -0.61 13.10
N GLN A 108 0.01 -1.20 11.95
CA GLN A 108 1.24 -1.95 11.76
C GLN A 108 2.37 -1.01 11.34
N LYS A 109 3.42 -0.93 12.14
CA LYS A 109 4.65 -0.21 11.81
C LYS A 109 5.65 -1.15 11.14
N LYS A 110 6.16 -0.74 9.97
CA LYS A 110 7.37 -1.32 9.36
C LYS A 110 8.43 -0.23 9.25
N ASP A 111 9.65 -0.53 9.70
CA ASP A 111 10.78 0.41 9.74
C ASP A 111 12.03 -0.38 9.37
N PHE A 112 12.56 -0.13 8.17
CA PHE A 112 13.72 -0.85 7.67
C PHE A 112 14.64 0.09 6.90
N SER A 113 15.92 -0.26 6.82
CA SER A 113 16.90 0.47 6.01
C SER A 113 17.48 -0.45 4.94
N GLY A 114 17.69 0.10 3.74
CA GLY A 114 18.22 -0.59 2.57
C GLY A 114 18.58 0.43 1.49
N ASP A 115 19.53 0.09 0.62
CA ASP A 115 19.92 0.93 -0.53
C ASP A 115 20.27 2.40 -0.17
N GLY A 116 20.87 2.61 1.00
CA GLY A 116 21.23 3.95 1.49
C GLY A 116 20.05 4.77 2.04
N MET A 117 18.85 4.19 2.07
CA MET A 117 17.62 4.82 2.53
C MET A 117 17.04 4.11 3.75
N ARG A 118 16.17 4.80 4.48
CA ARG A 118 15.31 4.28 5.55
C ARG A 118 13.87 4.46 5.12
N PHE A 119 13.09 3.38 5.23
CA PHE A 119 11.70 3.29 4.81
C PHE A 119 10.83 3.00 6.02
N ILE A 120 9.85 3.88 6.25
CA ILE A 120 8.89 3.77 7.33
C ILE A 120 7.51 3.67 6.71
N THR A 121 6.72 2.70 7.16
CA THR A 121 5.32 2.51 6.75
C THR A 121 4.44 2.37 7.99
N PHE A 122 3.36 3.15 8.03
CA PHE A 122 2.25 3.00 8.96
C PHE A 122 1.06 2.47 8.15
N ASP A 123 0.64 1.26 8.46
CA ASP A 123 -0.42 0.51 7.77
C ASP A 123 -1.62 0.33 8.71
N PHE A 124 -2.73 0.99 8.37
CA PHE A 124 -3.99 0.94 9.09
C PHE A 124 -4.95 0.09 8.29
N ASN A 125 -5.33 -1.10 8.78
CA ASN A 125 -6.18 -2.03 8.05
C ASN A 125 -7.30 -2.58 8.95
N TYR A 126 -8.05 -1.67 9.58
CA TYR A 126 -9.14 -1.98 10.52
C TYR A 126 -10.49 -1.68 9.87
N ALA A 127 -11.10 -0.51 10.13
CA ALA A 127 -12.39 -0.16 9.53
C ALA A 127 -12.26 0.11 8.03
N GLU A 128 -11.17 0.78 7.66
CA GLU A 128 -10.80 1.11 6.29
C GLU A 128 -9.28 0.96 6.15
N HIS A 129 -8.79 0.81 4.92
CA HIS A 129 -7.37 0.56 4.66
C HIS A 129 -6.64 1.83 4.19
N PHE A 130 -5.62 2.23 4.96
CA PHE A 130 -4.79 3.39 4.68
C PHE A 130 -3.33 3.04 4.93
N ILE A 131 -2.46 3.49 4.03
CA ILE A 131 -1.02 3.31 4.19
C ILE A 131 -0.34 4.66 4.03
N PHE A 132 0.42 5.06 5.05
CA PHE A 132 1.24 6.27 5.03
C PHE A 132 2.72 5.88 5.14
N ARG A 133 3.57 6.56 4.36
CA ARG A 133 4.98 6.22 4.27
C ARG A 133 5.85 7.47 4.36
N ALA A 134 7.03 7.26 4.93
CA ALA A 134 8.12 8.22 4.89
C ALA A 134 9.38 7.51 4.41
N VAL A 135 10.11 8.16 3.51
CA VAL A 135 11.43 7.72 3.05
C VAL A 135 12.43 8.82 3.34
N THR A 136 13.56 8.44 3.94
CA THR A 136 14.65 9.34 4.33
C THR A 136 16.00 8.65 4.12
N GLY A 137 17.10 9.34 4.35
CA GLY A 137 18.43 8.72 4.31
C GLY A 137 18.60 7.68 5.42
N ALA A 138 19.37 6.62 5.16
CA ALA A 138 19.57 5.51 6.10
C ALA A 138 20.13 5.93 7.48
N LYS A 139 20.78 7.09 7.56
CA LYS A 139 21.37 7.65 8.79
C LYS A 139 20.40 8.54 9.59
N ASP A 140 19.19 8.77 9.10
CA ASP A 140 18.20 9.56 9.82
C ASP A 140 17.64 8.76 11.01
N THR A 141 17.95 9.24 12.21
CA THR A 141 17.62 8.60 13.48
C THR A 141 16.39 9.21 14.15
N ARG A 142 15.72 10.19 13.52
CA ARG A 142 14.49 10.76 14.06
C ARG A 142 13.45 9.67 14.28
N ASP A 143 12.61 9.85 15.30
CA ASP A 143 11.48 8.96 15.51
C ASP A 143 10.60 8.89 14.25
N ALA A 144 10.08 7.69 13.98
CA ALA A 144 9.25 7.44 12.82
C ALA A 144 8.05 8.39 12.73
N GLY A 145 7.41 8.69 13.87
CA GLY A 145 6.27 9.60 13.92
C GLY A 145 6.61 11.03 13.51
N ASN A 146 7.87 11.46 13.64
CA ASN A 146 8.31 12.82 13.32
C ASN A 146 8.72 13.00 11.84
N LEU A 147 8.72 11.92 11.05
CA LEU A 147 9.05 12.00 9.63
C LEU A 147 7.83 12.45 8.84
N THR A 148 8.08 13.29 7.83
CA THR A 148 7.01 13.80 6.96
C THR A 148 6.57 12.75 5.95
N ILE A 149 5.29 12.80 5.58
CA ILE A 149 4.70 11.86 4.63
C ILE A 149 5.29 12.13 3.25
N THR A 150 5.91 11.10 2.66
CA THR A 150 6.47 11.14 1.30
C THR A 150 5.67 10.29 0.33
N SER A 151 4.79 9.42 0.80
CA SER A 151 3.82 8.72 -0.05
C SER A 151 2.68 8.16 0.78
N TYR A 152 1.56 7.90 0.13
CA TYR A 152 0.42 7.22 0.73
C TYR A 152 -0.33 6.38 -0.30
N ASP A 153 -1.07 5.40 0.20
CA ASP A 153 -2.12 4.67 -0.52
C ASP A 153 -3.40 4.70 0.33
N ILE A 154 -4.48 5.21 -0.24
CA ILE A 154 -5.78 5.37 0.40
C ILE A 154 -6.77 4.48 -0.31
N MET A 155 -7.29 3.47 0.39
CA MET A 155 -8.32 2.54 -0.08
C MET A 155 -9.60 2.65 0.75
N GLY A 156 -9.67 3.67 1.62
CA GLY A 156 -10.82 4.00 2.45
C GLY A 156 -11.58 5.21 1.91
N LYS A 157 -12.90 5.19 2.08
CA LYS A 157 -13.83 6.23 1.61
C LYS A 157 -13.91 7.45 2.52
N SER A 158 -13.44 7.35 3.77
CA SER A 158 -13.54 8.41 4.77
C SER A 158 -12.49 9.51 4.60
N VAL A 159 -11.45 9.27 3.80
CA VAL A 159 -10.42 10.24 3.43
C VAL A 159 -10.77 10.83 2.08
N ARG A 160 -10.67 12.16 1.96
CA ARG A 160 -10.89 12.87 0.70
C ARG A 160 -9.74 13.81 0.35
N THR A 161 -9.61 14.18 -0.92
CA THR A 161 -8.73 15.28 -1.34
C THR A 161 -9.35 16.65 -1.00
N LEU A 162 -8.66 17.76 -1.29
CA LEU A 162 -9.19 19.11 -1.04
C LEU A 162 -10.48 19.41 -1.79
N SER A 163 -10.62 18.97 -3.05
CA SER A 163 -11.87 19.12 -3.80
C SER A 163 -12.95 18.11 -3.39
N GLY A 164 -12.61 17.14 -2.53
CA GLY A 164 -13.54 16.15 -2.02
C GLY A 164 -13.61 14.86 -2.83
N LEU A 165 -12.59 14.55 -3.64
CA LEU A 165 -12.44 13.24 -4.28
C LEU A 165 -12.15 12.19 -3.21
N CYS A 166 -12.81 11.04 -3.28
CA CYS A 166 -12.60 9.94 -2.35
C CYS A 166 -12.89 8.61 -3.03
N VAL A 167 -12.41 7.53 -2.41
CA VAL A 167 -12.71 6.16 -2.83
C VAL A 167 -14.22 5.93 -2.85
N GLY A 168 -14.71 5.29 -3.91
CA GLY A 168 -16.13 5.03 -4.16
C GLY A 168 -16.86 6.09 -4.98
N LYS A 169 -16.18 7.19 -5.38
CA LYS A 169 -16.73 8.18 -6.31
C LYS A 169 -16.39 7.85 -7.77
N SER A 170 -17.16 8.43 -8.70
CA SER A 170 -16.88 8.36 -10.13
C SER A 170 -15.61 9.13 -10.49
N TYR A 171 -14.82 8.59 -11.41
CA TYR A 171 -13.69 9.28 -12.01
C TYR A 171 -14.11 10.33 -13.05
N GLU A 172 -15.30 10.22 -13.66
CA GLU A 172 -15.78 11.20 -14.65
C GLU A 172 -15.77 12.63 -14.09
N ASP A 173 -16.09 12.77 -12.80
CA ASP A 173 -16.03 14.04 -12.06
C ASP A 173 -14.61 14.65 -12.07
N ILE A 174 -13.56 13.81 -12.07
CA ILE A 174 -12.15 14.25 -12.05
C ILE A 174 -11.75 14.79 -13.42
N GLU A 175 -12.09 14.07 -14.49
CA GLU A 175 -11.76 14.49 -15.86
C GLU A 175 -12.46 15.81 -16.22
N GLU A 176 -13.73 15.98 -15.81
CA GLU A 176 -14.44 17.24 -15.98
C GLU A 176 -13.76 18.39 -15.22
N MET A 177 -13.32 18.15 -13.98
CA MET A 177 -12.67 19.19 -13.16
C MET A 177 -11.26 19.52 -13.62
N TYR A 178 -10.44 18.51 -13.92
CA TYR A 178 -8.99 18.66 -14.04
C TYR A 178 -8.43 18.34 -15.43
N GLY A 179 -9.28 17.87 -16.34
CA GLY A 179 -8.87 17.38 -17.65
C GLY A 179 -8.18 16.02 -17.61
N GLU A 180 -7.60 15.68 -18.74
CA GLU A 180 -6.93 14.41 -18.98
C GLU A 180 -5.74 14.18 -18.03
N PRO A 181 -5.51 12.94 -17.58
CA PRO A 181 -4.33 12.59 -16.80
C PRO A 181 -3.06 12.73 -17.65
N SER A 182 -1.91 12.92 -16.98
CA SER A 182 -0.60 12.93 -17.63
C SER A 182 -0.25 11.59 -18.26
N PHE A 183 -0.70 10.49 -17.63
CA PHE A 183 -0.61 9.14 -18.16
C PHE A 183 -1.71 8.25 -17.56
N SER A 184 -2.13 7.25 -18.33
CA SER A 184 -3.05 6.20 -17.89
C SER A 184 -2.53 4.82 -18.29
N GLU A 185 -2.73 3.84 -17.43
CA GLU A 185 -2.34 2.44 -17.67
C GLU A 185 -3.43 1.51 -17.14
N THR A 186 -3.92 0.60 -18.00
CA THR A 186 -4.89 -0.43 -17.62
C THR A 186 -4.16 -1.75 -17.37
N ASN A 187 -4.29 -2.27 -16.16
CA ASN A 187 -3.71 -3.54 -15.75
C ASN A 187 -4.51 -4.73 -16.29
N GLU A 188 -3.90 -5.92 -16.27
CA GLU A 188 -4.55 -7.18 -16.69
C GLU A 188 -5.81 -7.51 -15.86
N ASP A 189 -5.91 -6.97 -14.64
CA ASP A 189 -7.07 -7.14 -13.75
C ASP A 189 -8.24 -6.20 -14.08
N GLY A 190 -8.10 -5.34 -15.09
CA GLY A 190 -9.10 -4.37 -15.51
C GLY A 190 -9.02 -3.02 -14.79
N THR A 191 -8.16 -2.88 -13.78
CA THR A 191 -7.97 -1.59 -13.08
C THR A 191 -7.20 -0.62 -13.96
N THR A 192 -7.71 0.60 -14.12
CA THR A 192 -7.03 1.69 -14.82
C THR A 192 -6.44 2.67 -13.83
N ALA A 193 -5.13 2.86 -13.86
CA ALA A 193 -4.41 3.86 -13.07
C ALA A 193 -4.30 5.16 -13.87
N CYS A 194 -5.07 6.18 -13.51
CA CYS A 194 -4.98 7.53 -14.09
C CYS A 194 -4.11 8.42 -13.22
N THR A 195 -3.03 8.96 -13.78
CA THR A 195 -2.03 9.70 -13.01
C THR A 195 -1.84 11.13 -13.49
N TYR A 196 -1.86 12.05 -12.54
CA TYR A 196 -1.53 13.46 -12.70
C TYR A 196 -0.13 13.72 -12.16
N ALA A 197 0.76 14.22 -13.02
CA ALA A 197 2.13 14.56 -12.68
C ALA A 197 2.24 16.04 -12.27
N PHE A 198 3.02 16.29 -11.21
CA PHE A 198 3.38 17.61 -10.72
C PHE A 198 4.89 17.80 -10.91
N ASP A 199 5.29 18.15 -12.14
CA ASP A 199 6.70 18.22 -12.55
C ASP A 199 7.53 19.16 -11.66
N ASP A 200 6.94 20.28 -11.21
CA ASP A 200 7.59 21.25 -10.32
C ASP A 200 7.87 20.69 -8.91
N LYS A 201 7.22 19.57 -8.55
CA LYS A 201 7.35 18.89 -7.26
C LYS A 201 7.99 17.51 -7.36
N ALA A 202 8.31 17.03 -8.56
CA ALA A 202 8.72 15.66 -8.82
C ALA A 202 7.79 14.66 -8.08
N ALA A 203 6.48 14.83 -8.30
CA ALA A 203 5.45 14.10 -7.57
C ALA A 203 4.29 13.70 -8.49
N THR A 204 3.54 12.69 -8.10
CA THR A 204 2.37 12.21 -8.82
C THR A 204 1.22 11.91 -7.88
N LEU A 205 -0.01 12.15 -8.36
CA LEU A 205 -1.26 11.69 -7.75
C LEU A 205 -1.97 10.76 -8.73
N THR A 206 -2.20 9.52 -8.32
CA THR A 206 -2.79 8.46 -9.13
C THR A 206 -4.12 8.03 -8.53
N PHE A 207 -5.11 7.86 -9.39
CA PHE A 207 -6.40 7.26 -9.08
C PHE A 207 -6.46 5.91 -9.76
N ASP A 208 -6.60 4.84 -8.97
CA ASP A 208 -6.93 3.52 -9.50
C ASP A 208 -8.45 3.43 -9.67
N ILE A 209 -8.91 3.05 -10.85
CA ILE A 209 -10.31 3.07 -11.25
C ILE A 209 -10.69 1.66 -11.71
N ASP A 210 -11.85 1.18 -11.28
CA ASP A 210 -12.41 -0.08 -11.79
C ASP A 210 -13.07 0.07 -13.17
N ASP A 211 -13.59 -1.03 -13.69
CA ASP A 211 -14.27 -1.09 -14.99
C ASP A 211 -15.58 -0.30 -15.04
N ALA A 212 -16.17 0.01 -13.88
CA ALA A 212 -17.36 0.84 -13.73
C ALA A 212 -17.02 2.33 -13.63
N GLY A 213 -15.74 2.72 -13.71
CA GLY A 213 -15.33 4.11 -13.58
C GLY A 213 -15.28 4.60 -12.12
N ILE A 214 -15.27 3.71 -11.14
CA ILE A 214 -15.26 4.05 -9.71
C ILE A 214 -13.84 4.01 -9.16
N ILE A 215 -13.48 5.04 -8.39
CA ILE A 215 -12.18 5.15 -7.72
C ILE A 215 -12.08 4.09 -6.63
N GLN A 216 -11.10 3.19 -6.76
CA GLN A 216 -10.78 2.14 -5.80
C GLN A 216 -9.62 2.52 -4.88
N ALA A 217 -8.67 3.32 -5.36
CA ALA A 217 -7.57 3.83 -4.55
C ALA A 217 -7.08 5.20 -5.01
N ILE A 218 -6.57 5.97 -4.04
CA ILE A 218 -5.86 7.24 -4.29
C ILE A 218 -4.43 7.08 -3.78
N LYS A 219 -3.45 7.32 -4.65
CA LYS A 219 -2.04 7.09 -4.35
C LYS A 219 -1.22 8.33 -4.65
N PHE A 220 -0.35 8.70 -3.72
CA PHE A 220 0.61 9.78 -3.92
C PHE A 220 2.03 9.28 -3.83
N ARG A 221 2.89 9.75 -4.73
CA ARG A 221 4.33 9.47 -4.77
C ARG A 221 5.10 10.76 -4.99
N THR A 222 6.29 10.86 -4.41
CA THR A 222 7.26 11.92 -4.70
C THR A 222 8.65 11.33 -4.67
N GLU A 223 9.51 11.82 -5.56
CA GLU A 223 10.92 11.44 -5.62
C GLU A 223 11.66 11.82 -4.34
N ILE A 224 12.61 10.98 -3.91
CA ILE A 224 13.33 11.12 -2.63
C ILE A 224 14.77 11.52 -2.86
#